data_AF-A0A670YDI0-F1
#
_entry.id   AF-A0A670YDI0-F1
#
_cell.length_a   1.000
_cell.length_b   1.000
_cell.length_c   1.000
_cell.angle_alpha   90.00
_cell.angle_beta   90.00
_cell.angle_gamma   90.00
#
_symmetry.space_group_name_H-M   'P 1'
#
loop_
_entity.id
_entity.type
_entity.pdbx_description
1 polymer ?
#
loop_
_entity_poly.entity_id
_entity_poly.type
_entity_poly.pdbx_seq_one_letter_code
_entity_poly.pdbx_strand_id
1 'polypeptide(L)'
;MFFQQASGINALMFYAETIFEDANFKDSSAATVIVGSIQVIFTATAALIIDKTGRKILLVISGMIMAASATVFGVYFRITVPSPSNSSHPGAEHPVEEGHPLAWLAVLSMSFFIMGFALGWGPIPWLVMSEIFPLRARGIASGACVLTNWLMAFLVTKEFHDLTVLLTPYGTFWLFSSTCLLNVIFTIVCVPETKGKSLEEIEAHFRRPR
;
A
#
# COMPACT_ATOMS: atom_id res chain seq x y z
N MET A 1 -6.23 8.84 -5.63
CA MET A 1 -6.35 9.00 -4.16
C MET A 1 -7.08 7.84 -3.49
N PHE A 2 -8.33 7.49 -3.85
CA PHE A 2 -9.03 6.34 -3.25
C PHE A 2 -8.21 5.06 -3.20
N PHE A 3 -7.74 4.57 -4.36
CA PHE A 3 -6.97 3.31 -4.41
C PHE A 3 -5.62 3.37 -3.70
N GLN A 4 -5.00 4.56 -3.62
CA GLN A 4 -3.75 4.75 -2.88
C GLN A 4 -3.97 4.44 -1.39
N GLN A 5 -5.10 4.86 -0.82
CA GLN A 5 -5.43 4.66 0.59
C GLN A 5 -6.06 3.30 0.86
N ALA A 6 -6.90 2.81 -0.05
CA ALA A 6 -7.50 1.48 0.02
C ALA A 6 -6.47 0.32 -0.05
N SER A 7 -5.21 0.62 -0.44
CA SER A 7 -4.09 -0.32 -0.34
C SER A 7 -3.69 -0.66 1.10
N GLY A 8 -4.14 0.12 2.09
CA GLY A 8 -3.80 -0.10 3.50
C GLY A 8 -2.53 0.63 3.97
N ILE A 9 -1.82 1.36 3.09
CA ILE A 9 -0.51 1.96 3.43
C ILE A 9 -0.52 2.77 4.74
N ASN A 10 -1.53 3.61 4.97
CA ASN A 10 -1.57 4.43 6.19
C ASN A 10 -1.79 3.57 7.44
N ALA A 11 -2.66 2.56 7.37
CA ALA A 11 -2.81 1.62 8.48
C ALA A 11 -1.50 0.86 8.75
N LEU A 12 -0.82 0.37 7.71
CA LEU A 12 0.47 -0.32 7.85
C LEU A 12 1.52 0.59 8.48
N MET A 13 1.58 1.88 8.09
CA MET A 13 2.54 2.83 8.65
C MET A 13 2.24 3.18 10.12
N PHE A 14 0.97 3.34 10.50
CA PHE A 14 0.59 3.68 11.87
C PHE A 14 0.68 2.49 12.82
N TYR A 15 0.36 1.28 12.34
CA TYR A 15 0.39 0.06 13.14
C TYR A 15 1.66 -0.77 12.93
N ALA A 16 2.71 -0.22 12.31
CA ALA A 16 3.94 -0.94 11.98
C ALA A 16 4.56 -1.64 13.19
N GLU A 17 4.71 -0.90 14.30
CA GLU A 17 5.27 -1.44 15.54
C GLU A 17 4.42 -2.57 16.09
N THR A 18 3.10 -2.36 16.22
CA THR A 18 2.15 -3.38 16.69
C THR A 18 2.16 -4.63 15.80
N ILE A 19 2.24 -4.45 14.48
CA ILE A 19 2.32 -5.55 13.52
C ILE A 19 3.63 -6.34 13.70
N PHE A 20 4.75 -5.68 14.02
CA PHE A 20 6.02 -6.36 14.30
C PHE A 20 6.05 -7.02 15.69
N GLU A 21 5.40 -6.42 16.68
CA GLU A 21 5.18 -7.03 18.00
C GLU A 21 4.34 -8.30 17.88
N ASP A 22 3.23 -8.26 17.14
CA ASP A 22 2.38 -9.41 16.83
C ASP A 22 3.14 -10.50 16.05
N ALA A 23 4.15 -10.11 15.27
CA ALA A 23 5.05 -11.03 14.57
C ALA A 23 6.17 -11.61 15.48
N ASN A 24 6.13 -11.32 16.80
CA ASN A 24 7.11 -11.75 17.80
C ASN A 24 8.55 -11.27 17.52
N PHE A 25 8.68 -10.08 16.92
CA PHE A 25 9.98 -9.47 16.64
C PHE A 25 10.46 -8.71 17.89
N LYS A 26 11.55 -9.16 18.53
CA LYS A 26 12.06 -8.58 19.79
C LYS A 26 12.50 -7.11 19.69
N ASP A 27 12.71 -6.60 18.48
CA ASP A 27 13.17 -5.23 18.22
C ASP A 27 12.28 -4.53 17.17
N SER A 28 10.98 -4.41 17.47
CA SER A 28 9.97 -3.78 16.60
C SER A 28 10.28 -2.33 16.26
N SER A 29 10.96 -1.60 17.15
CA SER A 29 11.39 -0.23 16.92
C SER A 29 12.47 -0.15 15.83
N ALA A 30 13.52 -0.99 15.93
CA ALA A 30 14.55 -1.03 14.88
C ALA A 30 13.98 -1.44 13.53
N ALA A 31 13.06 -2.41 13.48
CA ALA A 31 12.39 -2.82 12.24
C ALA A 31 11.61 -1.67 11.59
N THR A 32 10.89 -0.88 12.40
CA THR A 32 10.14 0.29 11.93
C THR A 32 11.07 1.37 11.37
N VAL A 33 12.22 1.62 12.02
CA VAL A 33 13.25 2.56 11.53
C VAL A 33 13.85 2.10 10.20
N ILE A 34 14.11 0.80 10.04
CA ILE A 34 14.61 0.22 8.78
C ILE A 34 13.61 0.47 7.66
N VAL A 35 12.34 0.16 7.91
CA VAL A 35 11.24 0.36 6.95
C VAL A 35 11.10 1.83 6.55
N GLY A 36 11.16 2.76 7.52
CA GLY A 36 11.14 4.20 7.24
C GLY A 36 12.35 4.66 6.42
N SER A 37 13.53 4.10 6.68
CA SER A 37 14.74 4.39 5.91
C SER A 37 14.62 3.92 4.45
N ILE A 38 14.08 2.72 4.23
CA ILE A 38 13.76 2.19 2.90
C ILE A 38 12.81 3.14 2.18
N GLN A 39 11.74 3.61 2.85
CA GLN A 39 10.80 4.55 2.24
C GLN A 39 11.49 5.82 1.73
N VAL A 40 12.40 6.42 2.52
CA VAL A 40 13.13 7.64 2.12
C VAL A 40 14.01 7.37 0.90
N ILE A 41 14.81 6.30 0.94
CA ILE A 41 15.74 5.94 -0.15
C ILE A 41 14.99 5.69 -1.45
N PHE A 42 13.91 4.92 -1.40
CA PHE A 42 13.13 4.58 -2.59
C PHE A 42 12.28 5.74 -3.09
N THR A 43 11.84 6.67 -2.22
CA THR A 43 11.19 7.91 -2.65
C THR A 43 12.17 8.81 -3.41
N ALA A 44 13.41 8.94 -2.92
CA ALA A 44 14.46 9.67 -3.64
C ALA A 44 14.79 9.02 -4.99
N THR A 45 14.86 7.68 -5.00
CA THR A 45 15.07 6.91 -6.22
C THR A 45 13.91 7.10 -7.21
N ALA A 46 12.66 7.12 -6.74
CA ALA A 46 11.48 7.39 -7.56
C ALA A 46 11.58 8.76 -8.24
N ALA A 47 12.00 9.78 -7.50
CA ALA A 47 12.16 11.14 -8.04
C ALA A 47 13.18 11.20 -9.19
N LEU A 48 14.23 10.38 -9.17
CA LEU A 48 15.24 10.32 -10.24
C LEU A 48 14.77 9.53 -11.49
N ILE A 49 13.86 8.57 -11.29
CA ILE A 49 13.46 7.62 -12.34
C ILE A 49 12.13 8.02 -13.01
N ILE A 50 11.26 8.75 -12.30
CA ILE A 50 9.90 9.09 -12.75
C ILE A 50 9.84 9.78 -14.12
N ASP A 51 10.79 10.67 -14.39
CA ASP A 51 10.88 11.38 -15.67
C ASP A 51 11.47 10.52 -16.78
N LYS A 52 12.27 9.51 -16.44
CA LYS A 52 12.87 8.58 -17.42
C LYS A 52 11.94 7.43 -17.80
N THR A 53 11.24 6.82 -16.84
CA THR A 53 10.42 5.62 -17.08
C THR A 53 9.00 5.95 -17.50
N GLY A 54 8.44 7.05 -17.00
CA GLY A 54 7.03 7.41 -17.21
C GLY A 54 6.16 6.98 -16.05
N ARG A 55 5.05 7.71 -15.88
CA ARG A 55 4.23 7.65 -14.67
C ARG A 55 3.41 6.36 -14.64
N LYS A 56 2.85 5.95 -15.79
CA LYS A 56 1.96 4.79 -15.87
C LYS A 56 2.71 3.49 -15.61
N ILE A 57 3.87 3.32 -16.25
CA ILE A 57 4.71 2.11 -16.08
C ILE A 57 5.15 1.98 -14.62
N LEU A 58 5.58 3.09 -14.01
CA LEU A 58 6.05 3.09 -12.63
C LEU A 58 4.91 2.79 -11.63
N LEU A 59 3.69 3.28 -11.87
CA LEU A 59 2.49 2.91 -11.09
C LEU A 59 2.11 1.42 -11.22
N VAL A 60 2.24 0.84 -12.41
CA VAL A 60 1.94 -0.58 -12.63
C VAL A 60 2.97 -1.47 -11.94
N ILE A 61 4.27 -1.21 -12.12
CA ILE A 61 5.33 -1.99 -11.48
C ILE A 61 5.24 -1.89 -9.96
N SER A 62 5.09 -0.69 -9.42
CA SER A 62 4.93 -0.48 -7.97
C SER A 62 3.68 -1.18 -7.42
N GLY A 63 2.55 -1.09 -8.12
CA GLY A 63 1.30 -1.76 -7.71
C GLY A 63 1.42 -3.28 -7.69
N MET A 64 2.14 -3.87 -8.66
CA MET A 64 2.43 -5.30 -8.68
C MET A 64 3.33 -5.73 -7.52
N ILE A 65 4.37 -4.94 -7.20
CA ILE A 65 5.25 -5.17 -6.04
C ILE A 65 4.42 -5.14 -4.75
N MET A 66 3.55 -4.13 -4.59
CA MET A 66 2.69 -4.01 -3.42
C MET A 66 1.73 -5.20 -3.30
N ALA A 67 1.05 -5.59 -4.38
CA ALA A 67 0.13 -6.74 -4.37
C ALA A 67 0.85 -8.06 -4.01
N ALA A 68 1.99 -8.33 -4.63
CA ALA A 68 2.79 -9.52 -4.33
C ALA A 68 3.23 -9.52 -2.86
N SER A 69 3.72 -8.39 -2.36
CA SER A 69 4.20 -8.25 -0.98
C SER A 69 3.08 -8.42 0.05
N ALA A 70 1.92 -7.80 -0.18
CA ALA A 70 0.74 -7.97 0.68
C ALA A 70 0.23 -9.41 0.68
N THR A 71 0.31 -10.11 -0.46
CA THR A 71 -0.04 -11.54 -0.55
C THR A 71 0.89 -12.39 0.29
N VAL A 72 2.21 -12.19 0.16
CA VAL A 72 3.23 -12.88 0.97
C VAL A 72 3.02 -12.59 2.45
N PHE A 73 2.67 -11.35 2.79
CA PHE A 73 2.45 -10.97 4.18
C PHE A 73 1.19 -11.61 4.78
N GLY A 74 0.10 -11.69 4.01
CA GLY A 74 -1.08 -12.45 4.40
C GLY A 74 -0.80 -13.95 4.55
N VAL A 75 0.02 -14.54 3.67
CA VAL A 75 0.46 -15.94 3.79
C VAL A 75 1.26 -16.14 5.08
N TYR A 76 2.15 -15.21 5.44
CA TYR A 76 2.90 -15.25 6.70
C TYR A 76 1.93 -15.33 7.90
N PHE A 77 0.97 -14.40 8.01
CA PHE A 77 0.02 -14.44 9.13
C PHE A 77 -0.84 -15.71 9.14
N ARG A 78 -1.14 -16.29 7.98
CA ARG A 78 -1.90 -17.54 7.89
C ARG A 78 -1.13 -18.74 8.45
N ILE A 79 0.20 -18.75 8.32
CA ILE A 79 1.05 -19.86 8.78
C ILE A 79 1.56 -19.66 10.20
N THR A 80 1.68 -18.42 10.69
CA THR A 80 2.22 -18.11 12.02
C THR A 80 1.16 -17.85 13.09
N VAL A 81 -0.05 -17.40 12.74
CA VAL A 81 -1.13 -17.18 13.72
C VAL A 81 -2.04 -18.42 13.73
N PRO A 82 -2.03 -19.24 14.79
CA PRO A 82 -2.98 -20.34 14.92
C PRO A 82 -4.41 -19.77 14.94
N SER A 83 -5.27 -20.24 14.03
CA SER A 83 -6.69 -19.88 14.08
C SER A 83 -7.27 -20.27 15.45
N PRO A 84 -8.20 -19.50 16.03
CA PRO A 84 -8.90 -19.92 17.22
C PRO A 84 -9.64 -21.20 16.86
N SER A 85 -9.11 -22.31 17.35
CA SER A 85 -9.66 -23.62 17.07
C SER A 85 -10.98 -23.72 17.84
N ASN A 86 -12.08 -23.92 17.11
CA ASN A 86 -13.38 -24.34 17.66
C ASN A 86 -13.30 -25.79 18.20
N SER A 87 -12.19 -26.16 18.86
CA SER A 87 -12.04 -27.42 19.55
C SER A 87 -12.30 -27.17 21.02
N SER A 88 -13.43 -27.67 21.47
CA SER A 88 -13.88 -27.88 22.84
C SER A 88 -12.97 -28.83 23.64
N HIS A 89 -11.65 -28.56 23.63
CA HIS A 89 -10.67 -29.24 24.48
C HIS A 89 -9.81 -28.19 25.20
N PRO A 90 -10.12 -27.85 26.46
CA PRO A 90 -9.23 -27.08 27.31
C PRO A 90 -8.11 -28.01 27.75
N GLY A 91 -6.91 -27.91 27.16
CA GLY A 91 -5.78 -28.71 27.63
C GLY A 91 -4.61 -28.97 26.70
N ALA A 92 -4.55 -28.37 25.51
CA ALA A 92 -3.31 -28.37 24.73
C ALA A 92 -2.67 -26.98 24.82
N GLU A 93 -1.95 -26.74 25.92
CA GLU A 93 -0.89 -25.74 25.94
C GLU A 93 0.13 -26.17 24.88
N HIS A 94 -0.05 -25.71 23.64
CA HIS A 94 1.05 -25.66 22.71
C HIS A 94 2.05 -24.67 23.31
N PRO A 95 3.29 -25.08 23.63
CA PRO A 95 4.31 -24.14 24.05
C PRO A 95 4.41 -23.10 22.95
N VAL A 96 4.23 -21.84 23.31
CA VAL A 96 4.56 -20.70 22.46
C VAL A 96 6.05 -20.87 22.11
N GLU A 97 6.33 -21.42 20.93
CA GLU A 97 7.71 -21.57 20.46
C GLU A 97 8.33 -20.18 20.40
N GLU A 98 9.33 -19.97 21.26
CA GLU A 98 10.16 -18.77 21.27
C GLU A 98 10.85 -18.64 19.90
N GLY A 99 10.38 -17.68 19.10
CA GLY A 99 10.96 -17.30 17.82
C GLY A 99 10.45 -18.14 16.66
N HIS A 100 9.33 -17.74 16.07
CA HIS A 100 8.98 -18.24 14.73
C HIS A 100 10.13 -17.92 13.77
N PRO A 101 10.75 -18.92 13.10
CA PRO A 101 11.88 -18.73 12.18
C PRO A 101 11.53 -17.91 10.93
N LEU A 102 10.31 -17.36 10.87
CA LEU A 102 9.75 -16.63 9.74
C LEU A 102 9.50 -15.15 10.03
N ALA A 103 9.80 -14.63 11.22
CA ALA A 103 9.56 -13.21 11.53
C ALA A 103 10.32 -12.25 10.58
N TRP A 104 11.48 -12.67 10.06
CA TRP A 104 12.19 -11.94 9.00
C TRP A 104 11.36 -11.78 7.72
N LEU A 105 10.45 -12.72 7.42
CA LEU A 105 9.56 -12.67 6.26
C LEU A 105 8.51 -11.58 6.40
N ALA A 106 8.01 -11.34 7.62
CA ALA A 106 7.13 -10.21 7.93
C ALA A 106 7.82 -8.87 7.65
N VAL A 107 9.02 -8.68 8.19
CA VAL A 107 9.83 -7.47 7.96
C VAL A 107 10.14 -7.30 6.47
N LEU A 108 10.54 -8.38 5.79
CA LEU A 108 10.90 -8.34 4.38
C LEU A 108 9.69 -8.00 3.49
N SER A 109 8.54 -8.65 3.73
CA SER A 109 7.32 -8.39 2.96
C SER A 109 6.77 -6.99 3.18
N MET A 110 6.76 -6.49 4.42
CA MET A 110 6.38 -5.10 4.71
C MET A 110 7.36 -4.10 4.09
N SER A 111 8.66 -4.41 4.12
CA SER A 111 9.71 -3.59 3.47
C SER A 111 9.50 -3.51 1.96
N PHE A 112 9.21 -4.63 1.28
CA PHE A 112 8.91 -4.64 -0.15
C PHE A 112 7.60 -3.92 -0.48
N PHE A 113 6.59 -4.03 0.38
CA PHE A 113 5.35 -3.27 0.22
C PHE A 113 5.61 -1.76 0.24
N ILE A 114 6.37 -1.29 1.23
CA ILE A 114 6.69 0.14 1.40
C ILE A 114 7.65 0.63 0.33
N MET A 115 8.60 -0.20 -0.10
CA MET A 115 9.43 0.04 -1.28
C MET A 115 8.59 0.24 -2.53
N GLY A 116 7.65 -0.67 -2.79
CA GLY A 116 6.72 -0.56 -3.91
C GLY A 116 5.91 0.73 -3.84
N PHE A 117 5.34 1.04 -2.69
CA PHE A 117 4.61 2.29 -2.47
C PHE A 117 5.48 3.51 -2.76
N ALA A 118 6.66 3.61 -2.14
CA ALA A 118 7.59 4.73 -2.29
C ALA A 118 8.05 4.94 -3.74
N LEU A 119 8.22 3.85 -4.50
CA LEU A 119 8.62 3.89 -5.90
C LEU A 119 7.59 4.50 -6.84
N GLY A 120 6.30 4.41 -6.52
CA GLY A 120 5.26 4.89 -7.44
C GLY A 120 4.02 5.44 -6.77
N TRP A 121 3.28 4.61 -6.03
CA TRP A 121 2.00 5.01 -5.44
C TRP A 121 2.10 6.11 -4.37
N GLY A 122 3.29 6.36 -3.82
CA GLY A 122 3.57 7.50 -2.97
C GLY A 122 3.54 8.81 -3.76
N PRO A 123 4.53 9.07 -4.63
CA PRO A 123 4.67 10.38 -5.29
C PRO A 123 3.79 10.56 -6.54
N ILE A 124 3.58 9.52 -7.35
CA ILE A 124 2.99 9.67 -8.69
C ILE A 124 1.52 10.14 -8.64
N PRO A 125 0.63 9.64 -7.76
CA PRO A 125 -0.75 10.11 -7.73
C PRO A 125 -0.87 11.62 -7.46
N TRP A 126 0.01 12.18 -6.63
CA TRP A 126 0.07 13.62 -6.37
C TRP A 126 0.57 14.40 -7.58
N LEU A 127 1.57 13.86 -8.28
CA LEU A 127 2.07 14.45 -9.52
C LEU A 127 1.00 14.44 -10.62
N VAL A 128 0.40 13.28 -10.89
CA VAL A 128 -0.63 13.09 -11.92
C VAL A 128 -1.86 13.95 -11.64
N MET A 129 -2.24 14.11 -10.36
CA MET A 129 -3.31 15.03 -9.96
C MET A 129 -3.02 16.49 -10.35
N SER A 130 -1.75 16.91 -10.31
CA SER A 130 -1.35 18.26 -10.75
C SER A 130 -1.26 18.41 -12.27
N GLU A 131 -0.97 17.31 -12.99
CA GLU A 131 -0.80 17.26 -14.45
C GLU A 131 -2.14 17.09 -15.22
N ILE A 132 -3.12 16.37 -14.67
CA ILE A 132 -4.38 16.06 -15.37
C ILE A 132 -5.41 17.18 -15.29
N PHE A 133 -5.44 17.94 -14.19
CA PHE A 133 -6.52 18.92 -14.00
C PHE A 133 -6.27 20.24 -14.74
N PRO A 134 -7.28 20.75 -15.49
CA PRO A 134 -7.18 22.02 -16.20
C PRO A 134 -7.07 23.17 -15.19
N LEU A 135 -6.29 24.20 -15.55
CA LEU A 135 -5.94 25.31 -14.65
C LEU A 135 -7.15 25.94 -13.95
N ARG A 136 -8.28 26.07 -14.66
CA ARG A 136 -9.50 26.72 -14.14
C ARG A 136 -10.21 25.91 -13.04
N ALA A 137 -10.12 24.58 -13.07
CA ALA A 137 -10.81 23.71 -12.11
C ALA A 137 -9.85 23.03 -11.13
N ARG A 138 -8.53 23.24 -11.29
CA ARG A 138 -7.48 22.57 -10.52
C ARG A 138 -7.71 22.67 -9.02
N GLY A 139 -8.06 23.84 -8.49
CA GLY A 139 -8.26 24.03 -7.05
C GLY A 139 -9.39 23.20 -6.45
N ILE A 140 -10.56 23.15 -7.11
CA ILE A 140 -11.71 22.38 -6.62
C ILE A 140 -11.46 20.87 -6.79
N ALA A 141 -10.96 20.48 -7.96
CA ALA A 141 -10.70 19.08 -8.27
C ALA A 141 -9.56 18.48 -7.41
N SER A 142 -8.50 19.25 -7.18
CA SER A 142 -7.42 18.87 -6.27
C SER A 142 -7.94 18.79 -4.82
N GLY A 143 -8.74 19.77 -4.37
CA GLY A 143 -9.37 19.75 -3.05
C GLY A 143 -10.21 18.49 -2.82
N ALA A 144 -11.07 18.12 -3.78
CA ALA A 144 -11.86 16.90 -3.71
C ALA A 144 -11.01 15.62 -3.65
N CYS A 145 -9.91 15.57 -4.41
CA CYS A 145 -8.97 14.45 -4.37
C CYS A 145 -8.25 14.34 -3.01
N VAL A 146 -7.82 15.47 -2.44
CA VAL A 146 -7.17 15.54 -1.12
C VAL A 146 -8.15 15.15 -0.02
N LEU A 147 -9.39 15.62 -0.08
CA LEU A 147 -10.44 15.23 0.85
C LEU A 147 -10.70 13.72 0.78
N THR A 148 -10.79 13.16 -0.43
CA THR A 148 -10.93 11.70 -0.62
C THR A 148 -9.74 10.95 -0.05
N ASN A 149 -8.52 11.47 -0.23
CA ASN A 149 -7.30 10.88 0.31
C ASN A 149 -7.36 10.81 1.84
N TRP A 150 -7.60 11.93 2.51
CA TRP A 150 -7.59 11.97 3.98
C TRP A 150 -8.80 11.26 4.60
N LEU A 151 -9.96 11.31 3.95
CA LEU A 151 -11.13 10.56 4.39
C LEU A 151 -10.89 9.05 4.33
N MET A 152 -10.35 8.55 3.21
CA MET A 152 -10.03 7.12 3.11
C MET A 152 -8.88 6.72 4.03
N ALA A 153 -7.87 7.57 4.21
CA ALA A 153 -6.81 7.34 5.19
C ALA A 153 -7.38 7.17 6.61
N PHE A 154 -8.29 8.06 7.00
CA PHE A 154 -8.97 8.01 8.29
C PHE A 154 -9.79 6.72 8.43
N LEU A 155 -10.64 6.40 7.45
CA LEU A 155 -11.49 5.20 7.50
C LEU A 155 -10.66 3.92 7.56
N VAL A 156 -9.67 3.77 6.69
CA VAL A 156 -8.83 2.56 6.65
C VAL A 156 -8.02 2.41 7.93
N THR A 157 -7.50 3.50 8.49
CA THR A 157 -6.72 3.44 9.75
C THR A 157 -7.63 3.13 10.95
N LYS A 158 -8.80 3.77 11.04
CA LYS A 158 -9.76 3.56 12.13
C LYS A 158 -10.29 2.13 12.13
N GLU A 159 -10.72 1.65 10.98
CA GLU A 159 -11.36 0.33 10.83
C GLU A 159 -10.32 -0.81 10.72
N PHE A 160 -9.01 -0.51 10.72
CA PHE A 160 -7.97 -1.54 10.54
C PHE A 160 -8.07 -2.66 11.58
N HIS A 161 -8.21 -2.29 12.86
CA HIS A 161 -8.33 -3.27 13.94
C HIS A 161 -9.64 -4.07 13.84
N ASP A 162 -10.75 -3.40 13.53
CA ASP A 162 -12.05 -4.09 13.35
C ASP A 162 -12.02 -5.06 12.16
N LEU A 163 -11.32 -4.68 11.08
CA LEU A 163 -11.08 -5.55 9.93
C LEU A 163 -10.21 -6.76 10.29
N THR A 164 -9.13 -6.59 11.05
CA THR A 164 -8.28 -7.72 11.46
C THR A 164 -8.99 -8.66 12.42
N VAL A 165 -9.94 -8.19 13.24
CA VAL A 165 -10.79 -9.05 14.08
C VAL A 165 -11.83 -9.78 13.23
N LEU A 166 -12.50 -9.10 12.30
CA LEU A 166 -13.58 -9.67 11.49
C LEU A 166 -13.07 -10.64 10.41
N LEU A 167 -12.03 -10.26 9.68
CA LEU A 167 -11.49 -11.01 8.55
C LEU A 167 -10.28 -11.86 8.90
N THR A 168 -9.75 -11.74 10.13
CA THR A 168 -8.41 -12.17 10.55
C THR A 168 -7.26 -11.33 9.94
N PRO A 169 -6.06 -11.29 10.55
CA PRO A 169 -4.92 -10.57 9.99
C PRO A 169 -4.60 -10.98 8.54
N TYR A 170 -4.57 -12.29 8.25
CA TYR A 170 -4.29 -12.78 6.89
C TYR A 170 -5.37 -12.36 5.89
N GLY A 171 -6.64 -12.35 6.29
CA GLY A 171 -7.76 -11.91 5.45
C GLY A 171 -7.67 -10.42 5.11
N THR A 172 -7.30 -9.57 6.08
CA THR A 172 -7.10 -8.13 5.86
C THR A 172 -5.98 -7.85 4.86
N PHE A 173 -4.84 -8.52 4.96
CA PHE A 173 -3.74 -8.34 4.00
C PHE A 173 -4.06 -8.88 2.61
N TRP A 174 -4.85 -9.95 2.49
CA TRP A 174 -5.36 -10.42 1.19
C TRP A 174 -6.39 -9.46 0.58
N LEU A 175 -7.19 -8.78 1.40
CA LEU A 175 -8.06 -7.70 0.94
C LEU A 175 -7.23 -6.54 0.40
N PHE A 176 -6.17 -6.12 1.10
CA PHE A 176 -5.24 -5.09 0.60
C PHE A 176 -4.49 -5.51 -0.66
N SER A 177 -4.09 -6.78 -0.78
CA SER A 177 -3.53 -7.31 -2.03
C SER A 177 -4.53 -7.19 -3.19
N SER A 178 -5.79 -7.57 -2.95
CA SER A 178 -6.86 -7.49 -3.95
C SER A 178 -7.12 -6.05 -4.38
N THR A 179 -7.16 -5.09 -3.45
CA THR A 179 -7.29 -3.67 -3.80
C THR A 179 -6.09 -3.15 -4.57
N CYS A 180 -4.87 -3.62 -4.27
CA CYS A 180 -3.67 -3.30 -5.06
C CYS A 180 -3.77 -3.84 -6.49
N LEU A 181 -4.28 -5.06 -6.70
CA LEU A 181 -4.49 -5.62 -8.05
C LEU A 181 -5.55 -4.84 -8.83
N LEU A 182 -6.67 -4.50 -8.20
CA LEU A 182 -7.70 -3.63 -8.80
C LEU A 182 -7.12 -2.27 -9.18
N ASN A 183 -6.21 -1.75 -8.36
CA ASN A 183 -5.52 -0.50 -8.62
C ASN A 183 -4.57 -0.58 -9.84
N VAL A 184 -3.87 -1.70 -10.01
CA VAL A 184 -3.06 -1.96 -11.21
C VAL A 184 -3.94 -2.01 -12.46
N ILE A 185 -5.06 -2.74 -12.40
CA ILE A 185 -6.02 -2.82 -13.51
C ILE A 185 -6.56 -1.43 -13.85
N PHE A 186 -7.00 -0.66 -12.85
CA PHE A 186 -7.45 0.72 -13.02
C PHE A 186 -6.37 1.59 -13.67
N THR A 187 -5.11 1.45 -13.25
CA THR A 187 -3.99 2.20 -13.83
C THR A 187 -3.77 1.86 -15.30
N ILE A 188 -3.85 0.58 -15.67
CA ILE A 188 -3.68 0.14 -17.06
C ILE A 188 -4.80 0.69 -17.95
N VAL A 189 -6.05 0.67 -17.48
CA VAL A 189 -7.22 1.03 -18.29
C VAL A 189 -7.51 2.54 -18.29
N CYS A 190 -7.44 3.19 -17.13
CA CYS A 190 -7.97 4.55 -16.94
C CYS A 190 -6.89 5.63 -16.89
N VAL A 191 -5.66 5.31 -16.48
CA VAL A 191 -4.60 6.32 -16.32
C VAL A 191 -3.84 6.49 -17.64
N PRO A 192 -3.83 7.70 -18.23
CA PRO A 192 -3.01 7.98 -19.40
C PRO A 192 -1.53 8.16 -19.02
N GLU A 193 -0.63 7.91 -19.96
CA GLU A 193 0.77 8.29 -19.79
C GLU A 193 0.90 9.81 -20.01
N THR A 194 1.46 10.49 -19.01
CA THR A 194 1.68 11.94 -18.98
C THR A 194 3.12 12.34 -19.30
N LYS A 195 4.06 11.38 -19.35
CA LYS A 195 5.47 11.65 -19.68
C LYS A 195 5.62 12.38 -21.01
N GLY A 196 6.30 13.52 -20.97
CA GLY A 196 6.73 14.27 -22.15
C GLY A 196 5.61 14.97 -22.91
N LYS A 197 4.41 15.08 -22.32
CA LYS A 197 3.26 15.78 -22.91
C LYS A 197 3.04 17.13 -22.25
N SER A 198 2.58 18.10 -23.04
CA SER A 198 2.15 19.39 -22.49
C SER A 198 0.81 19.25 -21.75
N LEU A 199 0.51 20.21 -20.87
CA LEU A 199 -0.79 20.24 -20.17
C LEU A 199 -1.95 20.38 -21.17
N GLU A 200 -1.75 21.14 -22.26
CA GLU A 200 -2.74 21.31 -23.31
C GLU A 200 -2.99 20.01 -24.08
N GLU A 201 -1.96 19.20 -24.35
CA GLU A 201 -2.09 17.90 -25.02
C GLU A 201 -2.87 16.90 -24.16
N ILE A 202 -2.64 16.90 -22.84
CA ILE A 202 -3.38 16.07 -21.89
C ILE A 202 -4.85 16.53 -21.83
N GLU A 203 -5.11 17.84 -21.76
CA GLU A 203 -6.48 18.37 -21.77
C GLU A 203 -7.21 18.04 -23.09
N ALA A 204 -6.52 18.15 -24.23
CA ALA A 204 -7.05 17.79 -25.55
C ALA A 204 -7.39 16.30 -25.65
N HIS A 205 -6.61 15.42 -25.01
CA HIS A 205 -6.90 13.99 -24.93
C HIS A 205 -8.24 13.71 -24.25
N PHE A 206 -8.56 14.43 -23.17
CA PHE A 206 -9.83 14.28 -22.45
C PHE A 206 -11.01 15.01 -23.10
N ARG A 207 -10.77 16.02 -23.95
CA ARG A 207 -11.84 16.74 -24.68
C ARG A 207 -12.33 16.01 -25.94
N ARG A 208 -11.57 15.08 -26.51
CA ARG A 208 -12.03 14.33 -27.70
C ARG A 208 -13.17 13.38 -27.30
N PRO A 209 -14.38 13.50 -27.89
CA PRO A 209 -15.42 12.50 -27.67
C PRO A 209 -14.94 11.16 -28.22
N ARG A 210 -15.11 10.10 -27.43
CA ARG A 210 -14.92 8.71 -27.87
C ARG A 210 -16.01 8.32 -28.84
#